data_AF-Q2KPP7-F1
#
_entry.id   AF-Q2KPP7-F1
#
_cell.length_a   1.000
_cell.length_b   1.000
_cell.length_c   1.000
_cell.angle_alpha   90.00
_cell.angle_beta   90.00
_cell.angle_gamma   90.00
#
_symmetry.space_group_name_H-M   'P 1'
#
loop_
_entity.id
_entity.type
_entity.pdbx_description
1 polymer ?
#
loop_
_entity_poly.entity_id
_entity_poly.type
_entity_poly.pdbx_seq_one_letter_code
_entity_poly.pdbx_strand_id
1 'polypeptide(L)'
;GGMGKTTIARRVYETIRSEFKVSCFLADVRERSEKRGIVQLQKQLLDCMNINSDTRFDDEFEGKGIICDSLCHKKVLLVLDDVDDGGLLENLAGEQDWFGPGSRIIITTRDTHVLEVHGAAYIICKVEGLEQDEALELFCLRAFKRPKPEGGYMDLSQEVVKYCDGLPFAL
;
A
#
# COMPACT_ATOMS: atom_id res chain seq x y z
N GLY A 1 8.11 -4.55 -10.56
CA GLY A 1 6.84 -3.82 -10.32
C GLY A 1 5.69 -4.65 -10.84
N GLY A 2 4.42 -4.30 -10.56
CA GLY A 2 3.26 -4.95 -11.21
C GLY A 2 2.73 -6.26 -10.60
N MET A 3 3.30 -6.74 -9.48
CA MET A 3 2.90 -8.00 -8.81
C MET A 3 1.58 -7.92 -8.02
N GLY A 4 0.89 -6.77 -8.02
CA GLY A 4 -0.39 -6.63 -7.30
C GLY A 4 -0.29 -6.25 -5.81
N LYS A 5 0.86 -5.80 -5.30
CA LYS A 5 1.02 -5.34 -3.90
C LYS A 5 -0.04 -4.31 -3.48
N THR A 6 -0.21 -3.24 -4.27
CA THR A 6 -1.23 -2.20 -4.03
C THR A 6 -2.64 -2.80 -3.99
N THR A 7 -2.95 -3.73 -4.89
CA THR A 7 -4.25 -4.41 -4.95
C THR A 7 -4.50 -5.24 -3.70
N ILE A 8 -3.51 -6.03 -3.26
CA ILE A 8 -3.60 -6.84 -2.04
C ILE A 8 -3.77 -5.93 -0.82
N ALA A 9 -2.92 -4.91 -0.66
CA ALA A 9 -2.98 -3.99 0.46
C ALA A 9 -4.32 -3.26 0.53
N ARG A 10 -4.85 -2.82 -0.62
CA ARG A 10 -6.18 -2.20 -0.70
C ARG A 10 -7.28 -3.15 -0.29
N ARG A 11 -7.22 -4.40 -0.74
CA ARG A 11 -8.24 -5.41 -0.39
C ARG A 11 -8.22 -5.74 1.10
N VAL A 12 -7.03 -5.88 1.70
CA VAL A 12 -6.87 -6.05 3.15
C VAL A 12 -7.44 -4.85 3.89
N TYR A 13 -7.05 -3.63 3.49
CA TYR A 13 -7.54 -2.39 4.10
C TYR A 13 -9.07 -2.30 4.11
N GLU A 14 -9.71 -2.50 2.97
CA GLU A 14 -11.17 -2.47 2.85
C GLU A 14 -11.86 -3.50 3.75
N THR A 15 -11.23 -4.67 3.91
CA THR A 15 -11.78 -5.78 4.69
C THR A 15 -11.75 -5.51 6.19
N ILE A 16 -10.65 -4.96 6.71
CA ILE A 16 -10.44 -4.85 8.16
C ILE A 16 -10.59 -3.43 8.73
N ARG A 17 -10.71 -2.38 7.88
CA ARG A 17 -10.73 -0.97 8.36
C ARG A 17 -11.80 -0.66 9.40
N SER A 18 -12.94 -1.34 9.35
CA SER A 18 -14.04 -1.15 10.30
C SER A 18 -13.70 -1.59 11.72
N GLU A 19 -12.64 -2.39 11.91
CA GLU A 19 -12.17 -2.85 13.22
C GLU A 19 -11.27 -1.83 13.93
N PHE A 20 -10.97 -0.70 13.30
CA PHE A 20 -10.04 0.32 13.78
C PHE A 20 -10.77 1.64 14.05
N LYS A 21 -10.26 2.41 15.02
CA LYS A 21 -10.83 3.71 15.37
C LYS A 21 -10.50 4.76 14.33
N VAL A 22 -9.32 4.65 13.72
CA VAL A 22 -8.83 5.51 12.65
C VAL A 22 -8.24 4.61 11.58
N SER A 23 -8.54 4.89 10.32
CA SER A 23 -7.97 4.15 9.20
C SER A 23 -7.63 5.09 8.05
N CYS A 24 -6.46 4.92 7.44
CA CYS A 24 -6.09 5.65 6.24
C CYS A 24 -5.35 4.76 5.24
N PHE A 25 -5.66 4.95 3.95
CA PHE A 25 -4.88 4.40 2.84
C PHE A 25 -4.23 5.56 2.09
N LEU A 26 -2.91 5.71 2.22
CA LEU A 26 -2.15 6.72 1.52
C LEU A 26 -1.50 6.08 0.29
N ALA A 27 -2.10 6.34 -0.88
CA ALA A 27 -1.67 5.80 -2.17
C ALA A 27 -0.48 6.57 -2.75
N ASP A 28 0.37 5.87 -3.51
CA ASP A 28 1.43 6.45 -4.35
C ASP A 28 2.38 7.38 -3.58
N VAL A 29 2.84 6.95 -2.39
CA VAL A 29 3.61 7.77 -1.44
C VAL A 29 4.87 8.34 -2.09
N ARG A 30 5.66 7.50 -2.77
CA ARG A 30 6.83 7.94 -3.54
C ARG A 30 6.49 9.08 -4.50
N GLU A 31 5.58 8.83 -5.44
CA GLU A 31 5.25 9.79 -6.51
C GLU A 31 4.72 11.10 -5.93
N ARG A 32 3.89 11.01 -4.88
CA ARG A 32 3.34 12.19 -4.23
C ARG A 32 4.39 12.98 -3.45
N SER A 33 5.34 12.30 -2.81
CA SER A 33 6.45 12.96 -2.14
C SER A 33 7.32 13.73 -3.13
N GLU A 34 7.70 13.09 -4.24
CA GLU A 34 8.48 13.72 -5.31
C GLU A 34 7.77 14.96 -5.89
N LYS A 35 6.45 14.93 -6.03
CA LYS A 35 5.67 16.03 -6.64
C LYS A 35 5.29 17.15 -5.67
N ARG A 36 5.03 16.83 -4.41
CA ARG A 36 4.39 17.76 -3.45
C ARG A 36 5.18 17.99 -2.18
N GLY A 37 6.23 17.20 -1.94
CA GLY A 37 7.01 17.21 -0.72
C GLY A 37 6.33 16.52 0.46
N ILE A 38 7.15 16.24 1.48
CA ILE A 38 6.76 15.46 2.66
C ILE A 38 5.74 16.17 3.56
N VAL A 39 5.87 17.48 3.75
CA VAL A 39 4.93 18.29 4.54
C VAL A 39 3.51 18.18 3.98
N GLN A 40 3.36 18.19 2.65
CA GLN A 40 2.05 18.04 2.03
C GLN A 40 1.47 16.63 2.18
N LEU A 41 2.33 15.60 2.23
CA LEU A 41 1.91 14.24 2.54
C LEU A 41 1.45 14.09 3.99
N GLN A 42 2.15 14.70 4.94
CA GLN A 42 1.74 14.72 6.35
C GLN A 42 0.36 15.40 6.52
N LYS A 43 0.13 16.52 5.82
CA LYS A 43 -1.20 17.17 5.79
C LYS A 43 -2.27 16.24 5.23
N GLN A 44 -2.00 15.56 4.12
CA GLN A 44 -2.92 14.57 3.54
C GLN A 44 -3.21 13.39 4.48
N LEU A 45 -2.20 12.94 5.24
CA LEU A 45 -2.37 11.87 6.21
C LEU A 45 -3.33 12.30 7.33
N LEU A 46 -3.14 13.49 7.87
CA LEU A 46 -4.01 14.08 8.90
C LEU A 46 -5.44 14.25 8.37
N ASP A 47 -5.60 14.80 7.16
CA ASP A 47 -6.89 14.95 6.49
C ASP A 47 -7.60 13.59 6.32
N CYS A 48 -6.87 12.58 5.82
CA CYS A 48 -7.37 11.22 5.62
C CYS A 48 -7.87 10.57 6.91
N MET A 49 -7.25 10.93 8.04
CA MET A 49 -7.62 10.43 9.36
C MET A 49 -8.69 11.29 10.07
N ASN A 50 -9.22 12.32 9.39
CA ASN A 50 -10.14 13.32 9.95
C ASN A 50 -9.57 14.01 11.20
N ILE A 51 -8.25 14.27 11.20
CA ILE A 51 -7.55 14.98 12.27
C ILE A 51 -7.27 16.39 11.76
N ASN A 52 -8.09 17.35 12.21
CA ASN A 52 -8.00 18.79 11.97
C ASN A 52 -7.39 19.22 10.62
N SER A 53 -8.24 19.39 9.61
CA SER A 53 -7.86 19.94 8.29
C SER A 53 -7.34 21.38 8.32
N ASP A 54 -7.53 22.09 9.44
CA ASP A 54 -7.06 23.47 9.62
C ASP A 54 -5.66 23.56 10.25
N THR A 55 -4.98 22.43 10.47
CA THR A 55 -3.65 22.41 11.07
C THR A 55 -2.62 23.00 10.11
N ARG A 56 -2.18 24.23 10.39
CA ARG A 56 -1.17 24.93 9.61
C ARG A 56 0.20 24.68 10.23
N PHE A 57 0.96 23.79 9.60
CA PHE A 57 2.39 23.60 9.83
C PHE A 57 3.11 23.67 8.48
N ASP A 58 4.32 24.21 8.46
CA ASP A 58 5.13 24.31 7.24
C ASP A 58 6.47 23.58 7.37
N ASP A 59 6.66 22.88 8.49
CA ASP A 59 7.86 22.11 8.83
C ASP A 59 7.55 20.63 9.06
N GLU A 60 8.45 19.76 8.61
CA GLU A 60 8.25 18.31 8.68
C GLU A 60 8.27 17.78 10.12
N PHE A 61 9.06 18.37 11.01
CA PHE A 61 9.15 17.94 12.41
C PHE A 61 7.88 18.32 13.17
N GLU A 62 7.33 19.50 12.92
CA GLU A 62 6.03 19.90 13.45
C GLU A 62 4.93 18.93 12.98
N GLY A 63 4.93 18.58 11.69
CA GLY A 63 4.02 17.57 11.14
C GLY A 63 4.13 16.21 11.81
N LYS A 64 5.35 15.72 12.07
CA LYS A 64 5.59 14.47 12.81
C LYS A 64 4.97 14.52 14.22
N GLY A 65 5.21 15.61 14.95
CA GLY A 65 4.68 15.80 16.30
C GLY A 65 3.15 15.74 16.32
N ILE A 66 2.50 16.46 15.41
CA ILE A 66 1.04 16.48 15.30
C ILE A 66 0.48 15.10 14.98
N ILE A 67 1.10 14.36 14.04
CA ILE A 67 0.69 13.00 13.70
C ILE A 67 0.81 12.09 14.92
N CYS A 68 1.95 12.10 15.61
CA CYS A 68 2.18 11.30 16.81
C CYS A 68 1.13 11.58 17.91
N ASP A 69 0.99 12.86 18.31
CA ASP A 69 0.05 13.28 19.36
C ASP A 69 -1.39 12.91 19.04
N SER A 70 -1.74 12.92 17.75
CA SER A 70 -3.09 12.60 17.30
C SER A 70 -3.40 11.11 17.24
N LEU A 71 -2.37 10.24 17.26
CA LEU A 71 -2.51 8.79 17.02
C LEU A 71 -2.04 7.91 18.18
N CYS A 72 -1.22 8.41 19.11
CA CYS A 72 -0.54 7.66 20.19
C CYS A 72 -1.46 6.87 21.13
N HIS A 73 -2.77 7.16 21.13
CA HIS A 73 -3.78 6.46 21.95
C HIS A 73 -4.94 5.88 21.15
N LYS A 74 -4.81 5.80 19.82
CA LYS A 74 -5.85 5.30 18.93
C LYS A 74 -5.42 3.96 18.33
N LYS A 75 -6.37 3.05 18.17
CA LYS A 75 -6.19 1.84 17.37
C LYS A 75 -6.27 2.23 15.88
N VAL A 76 -5.12 2.31 15.21
CA VAL A 76 -4.95 2.84 13.84
C VAL A 76 -4.71 1.71 12.84
N LEU A 77 -5.35 1.80 11.67
CA LEU A 77 -4.95 1.05 10.47
C LEU A 77 -4.39 2.01 9.44
N LEU A 78 -3.09 1.96 9.19
CA LEU A 78 -2.46 2.81 8.19
C LEU A 78 -1.87 1.96 7.08
N VAL A 79 -2.17 2.30 5.82
CA VAL A 79 -1.48 1.75 4.66
C VAL A 79 -0.68 2.84 3.97
N LEU A 80 0.62 2.60 3.79
CA LEU A 80 1.54 3.44 3.02
C LEU A 80 1.94 2.67 1.76
N ASP A 81 1.44 3.11 0.61
CA ASP A 81 1.60 2.40 -0.66
C ASP A 81 2.73 3.00 -1.51
N ASP A 82 3.57 2.13 -2.07
CA ASP A 82 4.73 2.45 -2.93
C ASP A 82 5.73 3.39 -2.24
N VAL A 83 6.23 2.97 -1.06
CA VAL A 83 7.32 3.66 -0.34
C VAL A 83 8.67 3.14 -0.82
N ASP A 84 9.59 4.02 -1.19
CA ASP A 84 10.93 3.68 -1.69
C ASP A 84 12.09 4.30 -0.91
N ASP A 85 11.81 5.04 0.17
CA ASP A 85 12.80 5.69 1.01
C ASP A 85 12.44 5.56 2.50
N GLY A 86 13.43 5.24 3.33
CA GLY A 86 13.26 5.07 4.78
C GLY A 86 12.91 6.37 5.50
N GLY A 87 13.43 7.51 5.02
CA GLY A 87 13.10 8.84 5.55
C GLY A 87 11.64 9.21 5.34
N LEU A 88 11.03 8.83 4.20
CA LEU A 88 9.58 8.98 3.99
C LEU A 88 8.78 8.19 5.03
N LEU A 89 9.22 6.96 5.33
CA LEU A 89 8.57 6.14 6.35
C LEU A 89 8.70 6.79 7.74
N GLU A 90 9.88 7.24 8.14
CA GLU A 90 10.13 7.99 9.40
C GLU A 90 9.33 9.28 9.53
N ASN A 91 8.88 9.87 8.42
CA ASN A 91 8.07 11.09 8.43
C ASN A 91 6.56 10.85 8.51
N LEU A 92 6.09 9.65 8.13
CA LEU A 92 4.67 9.31 8.04
C LEU A 92 4.23 8.28 9.09
N ALA A 93 5.14 7.40 9.49
CA ALA A 93 4.95 6.40 10.53
C ALA A 93 6.31 6.18 11.22
N GLY A 94 6.60 7.05 12.19
CA GLY A 94 7.82 7.02 12.99
C GLY A 94 7.88 5.80 13.92
N GLU A 95 8.04 6.06 15.21
CA GLU A 95 8.22 4.99 16.20
C GLU A 95 6.89 4.29 16.57
N GLN A 96 6.98 3.17 17.27
CA GLN A 96 5.79 2.39 17.66
C GLN A 96 4.85 3.14 18.60
N ASP A 97 5.37 4.07 19.39
CA ASP A 97 4.63 4.88 20.34
C ASP A 97 3.72 5.94 19.68
N TRP A 98 3.89 6.16 18.37
CA TRP A 98 2.96 6.96 17.57
C TRP A 98 1.57 6.34 17.50
N PHE A 99 1.42 5.05 17.79
CA PHE A 99 0.17 4.33 17.61
C PHE A 99 -0.27 3.62 18.89
N GLY A 100 -1.56 3.69 19.18
CA GLY A 100 -2.14 2.98 20.32
C GLY A 100 -2.12 1.46 20.15
N PRO A 101 -2.35 0.69 21.24
CA PRO A 101 -2.38 -0.76 21.20
C PRO A 101 -3.37 -1.34 20.17
N GLY A 102 -2.95 -2.41 19.48
CA GLY A 102 -3.75 -3.10 18.46
C GLY A 102 -3.75 -2.42 17.08
N SER A 103 -2.95 -1.37 16.90
CA SER A 103 -2.74 -0.73 15.59
C SER A 103 -2.00 -1.65 14.61
N ARG A 104 -2.21 -1.41 13.31
CA ARG A 104 -1.55 -2.12 12.22
C ARG A 104 -1.10 -1.12 11.15
N ILE A 105 0.17 -1.15 10.81
CA ILE A 105 0.76 -0.36 9.73
C ILE A 105 1.18 -1.32 8.62
N ILE A 106 0.70 -1.10 7.41
CA ILE A 106 0.99 -1.90 6.23
C ILE A 106 1.76 -1.03 5.25
N ILE A 107 2.93 -1.50 4.84
CA ILE A 107 3.79 -0.78 3.90
C ILE A 107 3.91 -1.64 2.65
N THR A 108 3.63 -1.06 1.48
CA THR A 108 4.00 -1.70 0.22
C THR A 108 5.26 -1.04 -0.31
N THR A 109 6.24 -1.87 -0.68
CA THR A 109 7.49 -1.38 -1.26
C THR A 109 7.99 -2.34 -2.33
N ARG A 110 8.82 -1.83 -3.23
CA ARG A 110 9.58 -2.62 -4.20
C ARG A 110 10.98 -2.95 -3.68
N ASP A 111 11.44 -2.25 -2.64
CA ASP A 111 12.76 -2.35 -2.07
C ASP A 111 12.68 -2.71 -0.59
N THR A 112 13.16 -3.89 -0.23
CA THR A 112 13.14 -4.37 1.15
C THR A 112 14.08 -3.58 2.07
N HIS A 113 15.09 -2.89 1.54
CA HIS A 113 16.01 -2.09 2.36
C HIS A 113 15.31 -0.93 3.07
N VAL A 114 14.21 -0.41 2.50
CA VAL A 114 13.34 0.59 3.14
C VAL A 114 12.82 0.10 4.50
N LEU A 115 12.66 -1.22 4.66
CA LEU A 115 12.15 -1.85 5.88
C LEU A 115 13.26 -2.09 6.94
N GLU A 116 14.52 -2.11 6.53
CA GLU A 116 15.67 -2.36 7.43
C GLU A 116 15.99 -1.15 8.31
N VAL A 117 15.80 0.06 7.78
CA VAL A 117 16.12 1.33 8.45
C VAL A 117 15.30 1.53 9.72
N HIS A 118 14.11 0.96 9.78
CA HIS A 118 13.10 1.34 10.77
C HIS A 118 12.93 0.32 11.90
N GLY A 119 13.58 -0.85 11.85
CA GLY A 119 13.36 -1.94 12.82
C GLY A 119 11.89 -2.38 12.95
N ALA A 120 11.01 -1.89 12.08
CA ALA A 120 9.55 -1.88 12.22
C ALA A 120 8.88 -3.05 11.49
N ALA A 121 9.64 -3.80 10.68
CA ALA A 121 9.12 -4.95 9.97
C ALA A 121 9.08 -6.18 10.89
N TYR A 122 7.99 -6.31 11.63
CA TYR A 122 7.70 -7.53 12.39
C TYR A 122 7.40 -8.73 11.47
N ILE A 123 6.88 -8.47 10.26
CA ILE A 123 6.49 -9.49 9.27
C ILE A 123 6.72 -8.94 7.86
N ILE A 124 7.49 -9.66 7.04
CA ILE A 124 7.72 -9.35 5.62
C ILE A 124 6.95 -10.35 4.76
N CYS A 125 6.09 -9.85 3.86
CA CYS A 125 5.33 -10.67 2.92
C CYS A 125 5.84 -10.45 1.50
N LYS A 126 6.54 -11.44 0.94
CA LYS A 126 6.92 -11.43 -0.48
C LYS A 126 5.71 -11.82 -1.33
N VAL A 127 5.31 -10.94 -2.24
CA VAL A 127 4.22 -11.21 -3.19
C VAL A 127 4.80 -11.92 -4.41
N GLU A 128 4.43 -13.19 -4.57
CA GLU A 128 4.83 -14.03 -5.71
C GLU A 128 3.91 -13.79 -6.92
N GLY A 129 4.35 -14.31 -8.08
CA GLY A 129 3.55 -14.28 -9.31
C GLY A 129 2.36 -15.21 -9.24
N LEU A 130 1.43 -15.04 -10.19
CA LEU A 130 0.30 -15.93 -10.35
C LEU A 130 0.76 -17.28 -10.86
N GLU A 131 0.17 -18.35 -10.33
CA GLU A 131 0.31 -19.67 -10.95
C GLU A 131 -0.34 -19.66 -12.33
N GLN A 132 0.06 -20.61 -13.18
CA GLN A 132 -0.35 -20.62 -14.59
C GLN A 132 -1.88 -20.64 -14.77
N ASP A 133 -2.59 -21.38 -13.91
CA ASP A 133 -4.05 -21.46 -13.93
C ASP A 133 -4.72 -20.14 -13.47
N GLU A 134 -4.17 -19.51 -12.42
CA GLU A 134 -4.65 -18.21 -11.92
C GLU A 134 -4.41 -17.09 -12.94
N ALA A 135 -3.24 -17.12 -13.60
CA ALA A 135 -2.88 -16.18 -14.65
C ALA A 135 -3.79 -16.35 -15.88
N LEU A 136 -4.13 -17.58 -16.25
CA LEU A 136 -5.09 -17.86 -17.31
C LEU A 136 -6.50 -17.38 -16.95
N GLU A 137 -6.96 -17.61 -15.73
CA GLU A 137 -8.25 -17.10 -15.26
C GLU A 137 -8.28 -15.57 -15.30
N LEU A 138 -7.24 -14.91 -14.77
CA LEU A 138 -7.13 -13.45 -14.79
C LEU A 138 -7.16 -12.91 -16.21
N PHE A 139 -6.36 -13.47 -17.12
CA PHE A 139 -6.35 -13.10 -18.52
C PHE A 139 -7.74 -13.23 -19.14
N CYS A 140 -8.43 -14.35 -18.89
CA CYS A 140 -9.74 -14.58 -19.46
C CYS A 140 -10.80 -13.61 -18.92
N LEU A 141 -10.75 -13.31 -17.61
CA LEU A 141 -11.62 -12.31 -17.00
C LEU A 141 -11.38 -10.91 -17.61
N ARG A 142 -10.16 -10.60 -18.01
CA ARG A 142 -9.81 -9.33 -18.65
C ARG A 142 -10.23 -9.28 -20.12
N ALA A 143 -9.83 -10.27 -20.91
CA ALA A 143 -10.02 -10.32 -22.36
C ALA A 143 -11.44 -10.72 -22.76
N PHE A 144 -12.00 -11.75 -22.15
CA PHE A 144 -13.28 -12.36 -22.53
C PHE A 144 -14.43 -12.08 -21.55
N LYS A 145 -14.15 -11.40 -20.43
CA LYS A 145 -15.12 -11.11 -19.34
C LYS A 145 -15.74 -12.38 -18.73
N ARG A 146 -15.01 -13.49 -18.79
CA ARG A 146 -15.42 -14.83 -18.33
C ARG A 146 -14.19 -15.58 -17.82
N PRO A 147 -14.34 -16.57 -16.93
CA PRO A 147 -13.19 -17.30 -16.37
C PRO A 147 -12.50 -18.23 -17.38
N LYS A 148 -13.08 -18.41 -18.57
CA LYS A 148 -12.56 -19.27 -19.64
C LYS A 148 -12.66 -18.59 -21.00
N PRO A 149 -11.74 -18.89 -21.92
CA PRO A 149 -11.75 -18.30 -23.25
C PRO A 149 -12.91 -18.86 -24.11
N GLU A 150 -13.38 -18.07 -25.07
CA GLU A 150 -14.37 -18.53 -26.04
C GLU A 150 -13.75 -19.50 -27.06
N GLY A 151 -14.59 -20.30 -27.73
CA GLY A 151 -14.18 -21.48 -28.49
C GLY A 151 -13.04 -21.24 -29.48
N GLY A 152 -11.95 -22.00 -29.33
CA GLY A 152 -10.75 -21.96 -30.18
C GLY A 152 -9.61 -21.07 -29.67
N TYR A 153 -9.84 -20.22 -28.65
CA TYR A 153 -8.80 -19.31 -28.13
C TYR A 153 -7.98 -19.89 -26.97
N MET A 154 -8.20 -21.16 -26.58
CA MET A 154 -7.50 -21.75 -25.43
C MET A 154 -5.99 -21.75 -25.62
N ASP A 155 -5.51 -22.30 -26.73
CA ASP A 155 -4.07 -22.44 -27.00
C ASP A 155 -3.38 -21.06 -27.08
N LEU A 156 -4.01 -20.10 -27.78
CA LEU A 156 -3.52 -18.72 -27.86
C LEU A 156 -3.50 -18.02 -26.48
N SER A 157 -4.52 -18.25 -25.64
CA SER A 157 -4.56 -17.70 -24.29
C SER A 157 -3.43 -18.26 -23.42
N GLN A 158 -3.16 -19.56 -23.54
CA GLN A 158 -2.05 -20.20 -22.83
C GLN A 158 -0.69 -19.66 -23.28
N GLU A 159 -0.49 -19.41 -24.58
CA GLU A 159 0.74 -18.79 -25.10
C GLU A 159 0.96 -17.39 -24.55
N VAL A 160 -0.09 -16.55 -24.53
CA VAL A 160 -0.03 -15.19 -23.94
C VAL A 160 0.29 -15.26 -22.45
N VAL A 161 -0.42 -16.11 -21.70
CA VAL A 161 -0.21 -16.26 -20.26
C VAL A 161 1.22 -16.72 -19.95
N LYS A 162 1.73 -17.68 -20.72
CA LYS A 162 3.12 -18.15 -20.61
C LYS A 162 4.13 -17.05 -20.90
N TYR A 163 3.84 -16.17 -21.87
CA TYR A 163 4.68 -15.02 -22.18
C TYR A 163 4.72 -13.99 -21.03
N CYS A 164 3.60 -13.80 -20.33
CA CYS A 164 3.50 -12.86 -19.21
C CYS A 164 4.13 -13.37 -17.89
N ASP A 165 4.54 -14.65 -17.83
CA ASP A 165 5.33 -15.25 -16.73
C ASP A 165 4.78 -14.95 -15.32
N GLY A 166 3.46 -15.09 -15.16
CA GLY A 166 2.78 -14.89 -13.87
C GLY A 166 2.70 -13.43 -13.39
N LEU A 167 3.15 -12.44 -14.17
CA LEU A 167 3.06 -11.02 -13.83
C LEU A 167 1.62 -10.49 -14.04
N PRO A 168 0.87 -10.14 -12.97
CA PRO A 168 -0.53 -9.70 -13.11
C PRO A 168 -0.71 -8.45 -13.97
N PHE A 169 0.24 -7.51 -13.93
CA PHE A 169 0.15 -6.27 -14.71
C PHE A 169 0.29 -6.48 -16.23
N ALA A 170 0.87 -7.61 -16.66
CA ALA A 170 1.01 -7.94 -18.08
C ALA A 170 -0.21 -8.68 -18.65
N LEU A 171 -1.17 -9.08 -17.81
CA LEU A 171 -2.38 -9.84 -18.16
C LEU A 171 -3.63 -8.96 -18.18
#